data_AF-A0A535JL34-F1
#
_entry.id   AF-A0A535JL34-F1
#
_cell.length_a   1.000
_cell.length_b   1.000
_cell.length_c   1.000
_cell.angle_alpha   90.00
_cell.angle_beta   90.00
_cell.angle_gamma   90.00
#
_symmetry.space_group_name_H-M   'P 1'
#
loop_
_entity.id
_entity.type
_entity.pdbx_description
1 polymer ?
#
loop_
_entity_poly.entity_id
_entity_poly.type
_entity_poly.pdbx_seq_one_letter_code
_entity_poly.pdbx_strand_id
1 'polypeptide(L)'
;MGQRSAKDTARLIEEVARGDRLLEDIKDPQLRETVRLALHLHKDPFSGPDARTRSRIRSRVFQTLRPRGVTLVDRIAVAFEVLGKPAPYAMRALGVGLIVVAVGASTALVSAGTVADDALYPVKITSEQVRLALATSPEDRAVVELSIAEHRLAEATALATLGDEDDAIVATSEYGEHMANAAAELAVVESLQPETAMLIVQLQQRIGEHRALAAAAVARLSADPTRSSAAAALAAVAAPGSASSDLSPAAAIAQDAADAADEAAAVAERKAAAPTGKTQSSGSTDRSVSDDDSDAAPAAESARGATARPTEHLTKREKVAGVARKAADEAKAAAKKAKQGSRRTPTPTPKDD
;
A
#
# COMPACT_ATOMS: atom_id res chain seq x y z
N MET A 1 57.01 53.76 -4.38
CA MET A 1 56.27 53.25 -3.21
C MET A 1 55.77 51.85 -3.55
N GLY A 2 56.37 50.80 -2.99
CA GLY A 2 56.06 49.42 -3.35
C GLY A 2 54.74 48.97 -2.72
N GLN A 3 53.80 48.51 -3.54
CA GLN A 3 52.56 47.87 -3.08
C GLN A 3 52.93 46.60 -2.30
N ARG A 4 52.87 46.65 -0.98
CA ARG A 4 53.03 45.46 -0.14
C ARG A 4 51.75 44.63 -0.22
N SER A 5 51.92 43.33 -0.41
CA SER A 5 50.81 42.40 -0.66
C SER A 5 50.04 42.13 0.64
N ALA A 6 48.72 41.98 0.56
CA ALA A 6 47.89 41.53 1.68
C ALA A 6 48.33 40.20 2.31
N LYS A 7 49.16 39.42 1.59
CA LYS A 7 49.79 38.21 2.11
C LYS A 7 50.86 38.50 3.17
N ASP A 8 51.60 39.58 3.02
CA ASP A 8 52.68 39.96 3.95
C ASP A 8 52.10 40.44 5.28
N THR A 9 50.98 41.18 5.24
CA THR A 9 50.24 41.61 6.44
C THR A 9 49.67 40.41 7.20
N ALA A 10 49.09 39.43 6.51
CA ALA A 10 48.51 38.25 7.15
C ALA A 10 49.58 37.40 7.86
N ARG A 11 50.73 37.21 7.21
CA ARG A 11 51.86 36.49 7.79
C ARG A 11 52.39 37.16 9.06
N LEU A 12 52.51 38.49 9.07
CA LEU A 12 52.96 39.24 10.24
C LEU A 12 51.96 39.18 11.40
N ILE A 13 50.65 39.16 11.12
CA ILE A 13 49.64 38.98 12.17
C ILE A 13 49.82 37.62 12.85
N GLU A 14 50.06 36.57 12.07
CA GLU A 14 50.24 35.21 12.59
C GLU A 14 51.54 35.03 13.39
N GLU A 15 52.66 35.56 12.89
CA GLU A 15 53.96 35.53 13.60
C GLU A 15 53.90 36.26 14.94
N VAL A 16 53.23 37.42 14.99
CA VAL A 16 53.05 38.17 16.24
C VAL A 16 52.03 37.49 17.17
N ALA A 17 50.94 36.94 16.65
CA ALA A 17 49.95 36.20 17.45
C ALA A 17 50.55 34.96 18.12
N ARG A 18 51.51 34.29 17.47
CA ARG A 18 52.22 33.14 18.02
C ARG A 18 53.31 33.52 19.03
N GLY A 19 53.69 34.79 19.10
CA GLY A 19 54.76 35.29 19.96
C GLY A 19 56.17 35.11 19.36
N ASP A 20 56.28 34.68 18.11
CA ASP A 20 57.55 34.46 17.41
C ASP A 20 58.26 35.79 17.09
N ARG A 21 57.51 36.90 17.11
CA ARG A 21 58.02 38.25 16.80
C ARG A 21 57.31 39.32 17.61
N LEU A 22 58.06 40.33 18.09
CA LEU A 22 57.48 41.45 18.82
C LEU A 22 56.89 42.49 17.85
N LEU A 23 55.79 43.13 18.25
CA LEU A 23 55.17 44.23 17.50
C LEU A 23 56.13 45.39 17.22
N GLU A 24 57.11 45.59 18.10
CA GLU A 24 58.10 46.67 18.03
C GLU A 24 59.12 46.44 16.90
N ASP A 25 59.33 45.19 16.49
CA ASP A 25 60.29 44.80 15.44
C ASP A 25 59.79 45.10 14.02
N ILE A 26 58.55 45.58 13.88
CA ILE A 26 57.97 46.00 12.62
C ILE A 26 58.39 47.46 12.36
N LYS A 27 59.39 47.63 11.47
CA LYS A 27 59.97 48.95 11.14
C LYS A 27 58.98 49.94 10.51
N ASP A 28 57.92 49.45 9.90
CA ASP A 28 56.91 50.30 9.26
C ASP A 28 55.81 50.67 10.26
N PRO A 29 55.62 51.96 10.58
CA PRO A 29 54.65 52.41 11.56
C PRO A 29 53.20 52.12 11.12
N GLN A 30 52.88 52.23 9.83
CA GLN A 30 51.51 51.97 9.34
C GLN A 30 51.17 50.50 9.45
N LEU A 31 52.11 49.62 9.08
CA LEU A 31 51.92 48.17 9.16
C LEU A 31 51.76 47.70 10.60
N ARG A 32 52.54 48.28 11.51
CA ARG A 32 52.48 48.00 12.94
C ARG A 32 51.13 48.36 13.54
N GLU A 33 50.55 49.50 13.16
CA GLU A 33 49.20 49.88 13.60
C GLU A 33 48.13 48.92 13.06
N THR A 34 48.23 48.52 11.78
CA THR A 34 47.28 47.56 11.19
C THR A 34 47.33 46.20 11.88
N VAL A 35 48.53 45.69 12.19
CA VAL A 35 48.71 44.42 12.91
C VAL A 35 48.21 44.55 14.35
N ARG A 36 48.48 45.68 15.02
CA ARG A 36 47.97 45.96 16.38
C ARG A 36 46.44 45.98 16.42
N LEU A 37 45.80 46.66 15.46
CA LEU A 37 44.35 46.70 15.32
C LEU A 37 43.76 45.31 15.01
N ALA A 38 44.39 44.54 14.11
CA ALA A 38 43.96 43.19 13.78
C ALA A 38 44.03 42.25 14.99
N LEU A 39 45.10 42.32 15.79
CA LEU A 39 45.25 41.54 17.02
C LEU A 39 44.26 41.96 18.10
N HIS A 40 43.95 43.26 18.20
CA HIS A 40 42.93 43.75 19.12
C HIS A 40 41.55 43.23 18.73
N LEU A 41 41.19 43.29 17.45
CA LEU A 41 39.92 42.80 16.92
C LEU A 41 39.80 41.26 17.05
N HIS A 42 40.90 40.53 16.96
CA HIS A 42 40.91 39.08 17.14
C HIS A 42 40.76 38.65 18.61
N LYS A 43 41.01 39.56 19.55
CA LYS A 43 40.86 39.31 20.99
C LYS A 43 39.42 39.48 21.48
N ASP A 44 38.58 40.15 20.69
CA ASP A 44 37.15 40.20 20.97
C ASP A 44 36.53 38.83 20.65
N PRO A 45 35.93 38.14 21.64
CA PRO A 45 35.32 36.86 21.40
C PRO A 45 34.20 37.06 20.38
N PHE A 46 34.31 36.40 19.23
CA PHE A 46 33.27 36.38 18.22
C PHE A 46 31.97 35.96 18.90
N SER A 47 31.09 36.94 19.17
CA SER A 47 29.78 36.71 19.75
C SER A 47 28.93 36.05 18.68
N GLY A 48 29.10 34.74 18.55
CA GLY A 48 28.33 33.93 17.62
C GLY A 48 26.84 34.17 17.86
N PRO A 49 26.01 34.07 16.80
CA PRO A 49 24.57 34.28 16.93
C PRO A 49 24.00 33.43 18.06
N ASP A 50 23.15 34.06 18.88
CA ASP A 50 22.50 33.42 20.03
C ASP A 50 21.80 32.11 19.60
N ALA A 51 21.57 31.20 20.55
CA ALA A 51 20.99 29.89 20.24
C ALA A 51 19.66 30.00 19.48
N ARG A 52 18.88 31.06 19.74
CA ARG A 52 17.60 31.33 19.09
C ARG A 52 17.76 31.77 17.63
N THR A 53 18.72 32.64 17.34
CA THR A 53 19.07 33.08 15.98
C THR A 53 19.65 31.93 15.18
N ARG A 54 20.49 31.09 15.81
CA ARG A 54 21.01 29.87 15.19
C ARG A 54 19.89 28.91 14.80
N SER A 55 18.90 28.71 15.67
CA SER A 55 17.72 27.88 15.38
C SER A 55 16.87 28.44 14.22
N ARG A 56 16.66 29.78 14.17
CA ARG A 56 15.95 30.44 13.06
C ARG A 56 16.69 30.37 11.73
N ILE A 57 18.02 30.51 11.76
CA ILE A 57 18.85 30.35 10.55
C ILE A 57 18.77 28.90 10.09
N ARG A 58 18.86 27.94 11.02
CA ARG A 58 18.75 26.50 10.70
C ARG A 58 17.39 26.17 10.09
N SER A 59 16.29 26.69 10.62
CA SER A 59 14.95 26.40 10.09
C SER A 59 14.74 26.98 8.70
N ARG A 60 15.22 28.19 8.41
CA ARG A 60 15.19 28.75 7.05
C ARG A 60 16.08 27.98 6.09
N VAL A 61 17.31 27.67 6.49
CA VAL A 61 18.25 26.93 5.64
C VAL A 61 17.71 25.53 5.35
N PHE A 62 17.16 24.82 6.34
CA PHE A 62 16.53 23.51 6.10
C PHE A 62 15.24 23.58 5.31
N GLN A 63 14.47 24.68 5.37
CA GLN A 63 13.34 24.88 4.46
C GLN A 63 13.79 25.13 3.02
N THR A 64 14.92 25.81 2.84
CA THR A 64 15.48 26.13 1.52
C THR A 64 16.24 24.95 0.91
N LEU A 65 16.81 24.09 1.76
CA LEU A 65 17.51 22.85 1.40
C LEU A 65 16.62 21.62 1.45
N ARG A 66 15.29 21.74 1.61
CA ARG A 66 14.41 20.62 1.28
C ARG A 66 14.67 20.33 -0.19
N PRO A 67 15.28 19.19 -0.57
CA PRO A 67 15.34 18.81 -1.97
C PRO A 67 13.88 18.82 -2.43
N ARG A 68 13.59 19.57 -3.51
CA ARG A 68 12.34 19.38 -4.24
C ARG A 68 12.27 17.88 -4.48
N GLY A 69 11.31 17.22 -3.82
CA GLY A 69 11.12 15.79 -4.00
C GLY A 69 10.98 15.58 -5.49
N VAL A 70 11.88 14.79 -6.07
CA VAL A 70 11.89 14.50 -7.50
C VAL A 70 10.50 14.00 -7.85
N THR A 71 9.71 14.87 -8.46
CA THR A 71 8.31 14.58 -8.75
C THR A 71 8.25 13.49 -9.81
N LEU A 72 7.15 12.71 -9.84
CA LEU A 72 6.92 11.70 -10.87
C LEU A 72 7.10 12.28 -12.29
N VAL A 73 6.73 13.55 -12.47
CA VAL A 73 6.92 14.31 -13.70
C VAL A 73 8.40 14.56 -14.03
N ASP A 74 9.24 14.87 -13.05
CA ASP A 74 10.70 14.98 -13.26
C ASP A 74 11.33 13.63 -13.64
N ARG A 75 10.86 12.52 -13.05
CA ARG A 75 11.35 11.17 -13.40
C ARG A 75 10.95 10.77 -14.82
N ILE A 76 9.73 11.13 -15.22
CA ILE A 76 9.25 10.94 -16.59
C ILE A 76 10.03 11.83 -17.55
N ALA A 77 10.28 13.10 -17.21
CA ALA A 77 11.06 14.02 -18.04
C ALA A 77 12.50 13.53 -18.24
N VAL A 78 13.16 13.06 -17.18
CA VAL A 78 14.51 12.47 -17.27
C VAL A 78 14.50 11.18 -18.09
N ALA A 79 13.49 10.31 -17.94
CA ALA A 79 13.36 9.10 -18.75
C ALA A 79 13.16 9.45 -20.24
N PHE A 80 12.33 10.46 -20.55
CA PHE A 80 12.14 10.94 -21.91
C PHE A 80 13.39 11.64 -22.48
N GLU A 81 14.16 12.37 -21.66
CA GLU A 81 15.40 13.02 -22.10
C GLU A 81 16.51 12.00 -22.37
N VAL A 82 16.59 10.94 -21.57
CA VAL A 82 17.50 9.80 -21.80
C VAL A 82 17.08 9.01 -23.05
N LEU A 83 15.78 8.89 -23.32
CA LEU A 83 15.25 8.22 -24.51
C LEU A 83 15.35 9.06 -25.79
N GLY A 84 15.42 10.39 -25.65
CA GLY A 84 15.52 11.36 -26.74
C GLY A 84 16.93 11.60 -27.29
N LYS A 85 17.98 11.11 -26.63
CA LYS A 85 19.36 11.22 -27.15
C LYS A 85 19.64 10.10 -28.18
N PRO A 86 20.26 10.40 -29.33
CA PRO A 86 20.62 9.41 -30.35
C PRO A 86 21.88 8.63 -29.91
N ALA A 87 21.73 7.81 -28.87
CA ALA A 87 22.74 6.85 -28.46
C ALA A 87 22.53 5.51 -29.20
N PRO A 88 23.59 4.83 -29.63
CA PRO A 88 23.49 3.56 -30.36
C PRO A 88 22.76 2.51 -29.52
N TYR A 89 21.87 1.76 -30.18
CA TYR A 89 20.91 0.79 -29.60
C TYR A 89 21.52 -0.20 -28.60
N ALA A 90 22.81 -0.50 -28.69
CA ALA A 90 23.53 -1.37 -27.76
C ALA A 90 23.52 -0.85 -26.31
N MET A 91 23.62 0.46 -26.08
CA MET A 91 23.54 1.04 -24.74
C MET A 91 22.12 1.01 -24.16
N ARG A 92 21.09 1.04 -25.01
CA ARG A 92 19.68 0.89 -24.59
C ARG A 92 19.40 -0.54 -24.14
N ALA A 93 19.85 -1.52 -24.91
CA ALA A 93 19.72 -2.93 -24.55
C ALA A 93 20.46 -3.25 -23.24
N LEU A 94 21.65 -2.67 -23.03
CA LEU A 94 22.42 -2.85 -21.81
C LEU A 94 21.76 -2.17 -20.60
N GLY A 95 21.22 -0.96 -20.77
CA GLY A 95 20.47 -0.26 -19.72
C GLY A 95 19.18 -0.97 -19.32
N VAL A 96 18.39 -1.43 -20.31
CA VAL A 96 17.18 -2.24 -20.06
C VAL A 96 17.55 -3.57 -19.41
N GLY A 97 18.61 -4.24 -19.88
CA GLY A 97 19.11 -5.47 -19.28
C GLY A 97 19.54 -5.29 -17.82
N LEU A 98 20.24 -4.20 -17.50
CA LEU A 98 20.67 -3.89 -16.12
C LEU A 98 19.48 -3.58 -15.20
N ILE A 99 18.44 -2.91 -15.72
CA ILE A 99 17.20 -2.66 -14.97
C ILE A 99 16.45 -3.98 -14.72
N VAL A 100 16.32 -4.85 -15.73
CA VAL A 100 15.68 -6.16 -15.58
C VAL A 100 16.44 -7.05 -14.59
N VAL A 101 17.77 -7.03 -14.63
CA VAL A 101 18.61 -7.79 -13.67
C VAL A 101 18.56 -7.19 -12.27
N ALA A 102 18.55 -5.87 -12.11
CA ALA A 102 18.41 -5.22 -10.81
C ALA A 102 17.04 -5.49 -10.17
N VAL A 103 15.97 -5.47 -10.96
CA VAL A 103 14.61 -5.81 -10.51
C VAL A 103 14.51 -7.32 -10.20
N GLY A 104 15.09 -8.18 -11.03
CA GLY A 104 15.10 -9.64 -10.82
C GLY A 104 15.97 -10.11 -9.65
N ALA A 105 17.05 -9.40 -9.33
CA ALA A 105 17.88 -9.70 -8.16
C ALA A 105 17.25 -9.24 -6.84
N SER A 106 16.28 -8.31 -6.89
CA SER A 106 15.58 -7.80 -5.71
C SER A 106 14.48 -8.74 -5.20
N THR A 107 13.97 -9.65 -6.04
CA THR A 107 12.85 -10.55 -5.70
C THR A 107 13.27 -11.85 -5.01
N ALA A 108 14.57 -12.14 -4.90
CA ALA A 108 15.07 -13.40 -4.34
C ALA A 108 15.25 -13.42 -2.80
N LEU A 109 15.04 -12.30 -2.10
CA LEU A 109 15.37 -12.19 -0.66
C LEU A 109 14.23 -11.88 0.30
N VAL A 110 12.97 -11.78 -0.13
CA VAL A 110 11.85 -11.59 0.82
C VAL A 110 10.75 -12.60 0.52
N SER A 111 10.96 -13.80 1.05
CA SER A 111 9.93 -14.80 1.27
C SER A 111 9.24 -14.51 2.59
N ALA A 112 7.93 -14.76 2.61
CA ALA A 112 7.01 -14.75 3.76
C ALA A 112 6.35 -13.40 4.11
N GLY A 113 5.09 -13.27 3.68
CA GLY A 113 4.05 -12.53 4.39
C GLY A 113 4.07 -11.02 4.25
N THR A 114 3.51 -10.49 3.16
CA THR A 114 3.24 -9.05 3.04
C THR A 114 1.76 -8.84 2.80
N VAL A 115 1.04 -8.62 3.90
CA VAL A 115 -0.32 -8.07 3.96
C VAL A 115 -0.25 -6.55 3.74
N ALA A 116 -1.33 -5.98 3.21
CA ALA A 116 -1.69 -4.59 2.86
C ALA A 116 -0.90 -3.34 3.40
N ASP A 117 0.00 -3.46 4.37
CA ASP A 117 0.73 -2.34 5.00
C ASP A 117 2.21 -2.22 4.57
N ASP A 118 2.64 -2.96 3.53
CA ASP A 118 4.01 -2.89 3.03
C ASP A 118 4.20 -1.80 1.95
N ALA A 119 5.32 -1.08 2.00
CA ALA A 119 5.64 0.04 1.10
C ALA A 119 5.73 -0.37 -0.39
N LEU A 120 5.75 -1.68 -0.67
CA LEU A 120 5.78 -2.28 -2.00
C LEU A 120 4.39 -2.73 -2.52
N TYR A 121 3.35 -2.71 -1.67
CA TYR A 121 1.98 -3.05 -2.08
C TYR A 121 1.48 -2.17 -3.26
N PRO A 122 1.72 -0.85 -3.30
CA PRO A 122 1.34 -0.03 -4.45
C PRO A 122 2.09 -0.43 -5.73
N VAL A 123 3.36 -0.83 -5.63
CA VAL A 123 4.16 -1.29 -6.78
C VAL A 123 3.59 -2.59 -7.33
N LYS A 124 3.12 -3.48 -6.46
CA LYS A 124 2.51 -4.75 -6.85
C LYS A 124 1.20 -4.56 -7.60
N ILE A 125 0.28 -3.77 -7.06
CA ILE A 125 -0.98 -3.44 -7.75
C ILE A 125 -0.71 -2.77 -9.10
N THR A 126 0.28 -1.87 -9.19
CA THR A 126 0.65 -1.28 -10.49
C THR A 126 1.23 -2.30 -11.48
N SER A 127 1.96 -3.31 -11.00
CA SER A 127 2.49 -4.36 -11.87
C SER A 127 1.39 -5.29 -12.41
N GLU A 128 0.36 -5.56 -11.61
CA GLU A 128 -0.83 -6.31 -12.00
C GLU A 128 -1.64 -5.55 -13.06
N GLN A 129 -1.84 -4.23 -12.87
CA GLN A 129 -2.50 -3.37 -13.85
C GLN A 129 -1.72 -3.25 -15.16
N VAL A 130 -0.39 -3.21 -15.12
CA VAL A 130 0.45 -3.22 -16.34
C VAL A 130 0.32 -4.53 -17.10
N ARG A 131 0.28 -5.68 -16.40
CA ARG A 131 0.05 -6.98 -17.05
C ARG A 131 -1.33 -7.05 -17.69
N LEU A 132 -2.37 -6.55 -17.02
CA LEU A 132 -3.73 -6.49 -17.57
C LEU A 132 -3.82 -5.56 -18.79
N ALA A 133 -3.12 -4.42 -18.75
CA ALA A 133 -3.04 -3.48 -19.88
C ALA A 133 -2.26 -4.04 -21.08
N LEU A 134 -1.32 -4.97 -20.86
CA LEU A 134 -0.55 -5.64 -21.90
C LEU A 134 -1.21 -6.93 -22.42
N ALA A 135 -2.22 -7.46 -21.71
CA ALA A 135 -2.98 -8.63 -22.14
C ALA A 135 -3.93 -8.24 -23.29
N THR A 136 -3.53 -8.56 -24.52
CA THR A 136 -4.27 -8.23 -25.74
C THR A 136 -5.36 -9.26 -26.08
N SER A 137 -5.24 -10.50 -25.58
CA SER A 137 -6.23 -11.56 -25.80
C SER A 137 -7.15 -11.75 -24.57
N PRO A 138 -8.42 -12.16 -24.74
CA PRO A 138 -9.31 -12.48 -23.63
C PRO A 138 -8.76 -13.59 -22.72
N GLU A 139 -8.03 -14.54 -23.28
CA GLU A 139 -7.40 -15.64 -22.55
C GLU A 139 -6.29 -15.11 -21.63
N ASP A 140 -5.41 -14.23 -22.14
CA ASP A 140 -4.37 -13.60 -21.32
C ASP A 140 -4.98 -12.75 -20.21
N ARG A 141 -6.08 -12.04 -20.49
CA ARG A 141 -6.80 -11.25 -19.47
C ARG A 141 -7.38 -12.14 -18.39
N ALA A 142 -8.01 -13.25 -18.77
CA ALA A 142 -8.54 -14.22 -17.82
C ALA A 142 -7.45 -14.80 -16.91
N VAL A 143 -6.27 -15.09 -17.45
CA VAL A 143 -5.11 -15.55 -16.66
C VAL A 143 -4.65 -14.49 -15.67
N VAL A 144 -4.58 -13.22 -16.08
CA VAL A 144 -4.20 -12.13 -15.18
C VAL A 144 -5.24 -11.94 -14.08
N GLU A 145 -6.52 -11.86 -14.41
CA GLU A 145 -7.62 -11.75 -13.45
C GLU A 145 -7.62 -12.93 -12.46
N LEU A 146 -7.37 -14.15 -12.95
CA LEU A 146 -7.23 -15.33 -12.10
C LEU A 146 -6.09 -15.19 -11.09
N SER A 147 -4.92 -14.71 -11.55
CA SER A 147 -3.76 -14.50 -10.67
C SER A 147 -4.02 -13.41 -9.60
N ILE A 148 -4.80 -12.38 -9.93
CA ILE A 148 -5.18 -11.34 -8.97
C ILE A 148 -6.12 -11.94 -7.93
N ALA A 149 -7.13 -12.71 -8.35
CA ALA A 149 -8.02 -13.37 -7.41
C ALA A 149 -7.28 -14.33 -6.47
N GLU A 150 -6.39 -15.18 -7.01
CA GLU A 150 -5.52 -16.05 -6.20
C GLU A 150 -4.80 -15.25 -5.10
N HIS A 151 -4.26 -14.09 -5.47
CA HIS A 151 -3.61 -13.22 -4.52
C HIS A 151 -4.58 -12.67 -3.46
N ARG A 152 -5.77 -12.22 -3.87
CA ARG A 152 -6.82 -11.72 -2.97
C ARG A 152 -7.33 -12.75 -1.98
N LEU A 153 -7.45 -14.01 -2.39
CA LEU A 153 -7.81 -15.09 -1.48
C LEU A 153 -6.70 -15.37 -0.46
N ALA A 154 -5.44 -15.37 -0.89
CA ALA A 154 -4.31 -15.52 0.02
C ALA A 154 -4.23 -14.35 1.02
N GLU A 155 -4.48 -13.13 0.56
CA GLU A 155 -4.56 -11.93 1.40
C GLU A 155 -5.72 -12.02 2.40
N ALA A 156 -6.92 -12.38 1.95
CA ALA A 156 -8.09 -12.55 2.80
C ALA A 156 -7.85 -13.57 3.92
N THR A 157 -7.26 -14.73 3.61
CA THR A 157 -6.97 -15.77 4.61
C THR A 157 -5.90 -15.32 5.61
N ALA A 158 -4.89 -14.58 5.17
CA ALA A 158 -3.87 -14.01 6.05
C ALA A 158 -4.45 -12.95 7.00
N LEU A 159 -5.20 -11.98 6.46
CA LEU A 159 -5.89 -10.93 7.21
C LEU A 159 -6.86 -11.51 8.24
N ALA A 160 -7.66 -12.51 7.84
CA ALA A 160 -8.57 -13.21 8.74
C ALA A 160 -7.84 -13.88 9.90
N THR A 161 -6.68 -14.51 9.62
CA THR A 161 -5.84 -15.14 10.65
C THR A 161 -5.24 -14.11 11.61
N LEU A 162 -4.83 -12.95 11.10
CA LEU A 162 -4.34 -11.82 11.90
C LEU A 162 -5.44 -11.12 12.71
N GLY A 163 -6.71 -11.41 12.42
CA GLY A 163 -7.87 -10.80 13.09
C GLY A 163 -8.30 -9.47 12.47
N ASP A 164 -7.74 -9.08 11.32
CA ASP A 164 -8.22 -7.93 10.56
C ASP A 164 -9.40 -8.34 9.68
N GLU A 165 -10.55 -8.50 10.34
CA GLU A 165 -11.76 -8.96 9.68
C GLU A 165 -12.29 -7.99 8.62
N ASP A 166 -12.10 -6.68 8.81
CA ASP A 166 -12.62 -5.67 7.87
C ASP A 166 -11.93 -5.81 6.52
N ASP A 167 -10.59 -5.85 6.53
CA ASP A 167 -9.79 -5.96 5.31
C ASP A 167 -9.89 -7.37 4.72
N ALA A 168 -10.07 -8.41 5.55
CA ALA A 168 -10.34 -9.76 5.08
C ALA A 168 -11.65 -9.87 4.28
N ILE A 169 -12.70 -9.17 4.71
CA ILE A 169 -13.98 -9.12 3.99
C ILE A 169 -13.81 -8.41 2.65
N VAL A 170 -13.10 -7.26 2.62
CA VAL A 170 -12.79 -6.55 1.37
C VAL A 170 -12.05 -7.44 0.38
N ALA A 171 -10.95 -8.06 0.82
CA ALA A 171 -10.16 -8.95 -0.02
C ALA A 171 -10.98 -10.16 -0.53
N THR A 172 -11.93 -10.66 0.27
CA THR A 172 -12.84 -11.73 -0.15
C THR A 172 -13.84 -11.27 -1.23
N SER A 173 -14.36 -10.05 -1.12
CA SER A 173 -15.23 -9.48 -2.16
C SER A 173 -14.46 -9.20 -3.46
N GLU A 174 -13.24 -8.65 -3.36
CA GLU A 174 -12.36 -8.42 -4.52
C GLU A 174 -11.95 -9.74 -5.20
N TYR A 175 -11.74 -10.82 -4.44
CA TYR A 175 -11.56 -12.16 -5.00
C TYR A 175 -12.73 -12.56 -5.91
N GLY A 176 -13.97 -12.38 -5.45
CA GLY A 176 -15.16 -12.73 -6.23
C GLY A 176 -15.31 -11.87 -7.49
N GLU A 177 -14.96 -10.57 -7.41
CA GLU A 177 -14.92 -9.67 -8.56
C GLU A 177 -13.95 -10.16 -9.64
N HIS A 178 -12.68 -10.38 -9.28
CA HIS A 178 -11.65 -10.82 -10.22
C HIS A 178 -11.95 -12.22 -10.79
N MET A 179 -12.56 -13.12 -10.00
CA MET A 179 -13.07 -14.40 -10.52
C MET A 179 -14.19 -14.25 -11.52
N ALA A 180 -15.15 -13.37 -11.25
CA ALA A 180 -16.23 -13.12 -12.18
C ALA A 180 -15.72 -12.49 -13.49
N ASN A 181 -14.73 -11.59 -13.42
CA ASN A 181 -14.07 -11.00 -14.59
C ASN A 181 -13.31 -12.03 -15.41
N ALA A 182 -12.49 -12.87 -14.77
CA ALA A 182 -11.74 -13.93 -15.45
C ALA A 182 -12.69 -14.85 -16.23
N ALA A 183 -13.77 -15.28 -15.59
CA ALA A 183 -14.78 -16.13 -16.20
C ALA A 183 -15.56 -15.43 -17.31
N ALA A 184 -15.82 -14.12 -17.19
CA ALA A 184 -16.47 -13.33 -18.23
C ALA A 184 -15.62 -13.17 -19.48
N GLU A 185 -14.29 -13.05 -19.37
CA GLU A 185 -13.38 -13.03 -20.52
C GLU A 185 -13.36 -14.38 -21.24
N LEU A 186 -13.33 -15.50 -20.49
CA LEU A 186 -13.38 -16.85 -21.09
C LEU A 186 -14.73 -17.17 -21.74
N ALA A 187 -15.84 -16.69 -21.18
CA ALA A 187 -17.18 -16.91 -21.75
C ALA A 187 -17.36 -16.32 -23.16
N VAL A 188 -16.56 -15.31 -23.52
CA VAL A 188 -16.55 -14.73 -24.88
C VAL A 188 -15.87 -15.66 -25.88
N VAL A 189 -14.88 -16.44 -25.44
CA VAL A 189 -14.05 -17.30 -26.30
C VAL A 189 -14.53 -18.75 -26.33
N GLU A 190 -15.17 -19.22 -25.25
CA GLU A 190 -15.70 -20.58 -25.10
C GLU A 190 -16.55 -21.04 -26.29
N SER A 191 -17.35 -20.16 -26.89
CA SER A 191 -18.18 -20.48 -28.06
C SER A 191 -17.46 -20.38 -29.40
N LEU A 192 -16.29 -19.72 -29.44
CA LEU A 192 -15.53 -19.46 -30.66
C LEU A 192 -14.40 -20.48 -30.88
N GLN A 193 -13.84 -21.02 -29.80
CA GLN A 193 -12.67 -21.89 -29.86
C GLN A 193 -12.82 -23.13 -28.97
N PRO A 194 -12.87 -24.35 -29.52
CA PRO A 194 -12.94 -25.58 -28.73
C PRO A 194 -11.67 -25.84 -27.90
N GLU A 195 -10.53 -25.25 -28.30
CA GLU A 195 -9.25 -25.29 -27.55
C GLU A 195 -9.40 -24.67 -26.14
N THR A 196 -10.30 -23.71 -25.95
CA THR A 196 -10.58 -23.03 -24.67
C THR A 196 -11.23 -23.97 -23.64
N ALA A 197 -11.81 -25.09 -24.07
CA ALA A 197 -12.39 -26.08 -23.16
C ALA A 197 -11.36 -26.61 -22.15
N MET A 198 -10.10 -26.80 -22.56
CA MET A 198 -9.05 -27.21 -21.61
C MET A 198 -8.73 -26.13 -20.58
N LEU A 199 -8.72 -24.86 -20.99
CA LEU A 199 -8.48 -23.74 -20.07
C LEU A 199 -9.60 -23.61 -19.04
N ILE A 200 -10.85 -23.85 -19.45
CA ILE A 200 -12.01 -23.85 -18.55
C ILE A 200 -11.91 -25.00 -17.54
N VAL A 201 -11.49 -26.20 -17.97
CA VAL A 201 -11.25 -27.32 -17.05
C VAL A 201 -10.13 -26.99 -16.05
N GLN A 202 -9.03 -26.38 -16.50
CA GLN A 202 -7.97 -25.93 -15.61
C GLN A 202 -8.46 -24.88 -14.61
N LEU A 203 -9.28 -23.91 -15.06
CA LEU A 203 -9.89 -22.92 -14.18
C LEU A 203 -10.80 -23.56 -13.13
N GLN A 204 -11.63 -24.53 -13.52
CA GLN A 204 -12.48 -25.28 -12.59
C GLN A 204 -11.66 -26.02 -11.53
N GLN A 205 -10.54 -26.63 -11.92
CA GLN A 205 -9.63 -27.27 -10.99
C GLN A 205 -9.05 -26.25 -9.99
N ARG A 206 -8.58 -25.10 -10.46
CA ARG A 206 -8.07 -24.01 -9.61
C ARG A 206 -9.13 -23.49 -8.64
N ILE A 207 -10.36 -23.30 -9.09
CA ILE A 207 -11.48 -22.91 -8.21
C ILE A 207 -11.73 -23.98 -7.15
N GLY A 208 -11.60 -25.26 -7.50
CA GLY A 208 -11.65 -26.36 -6.52
C GLY A 208 -10.57 -26.24 -5.45
N GLU A 209 -9.33 -25.92 -5.84
CA GLU A 209 -8.22 -25.66 -4.91
C GLU A 209 -8.51 -24.46 -4.00
N HIS A 210 -9.06 -23.37 -4.56
CA HIS A 210 -9.43 -22.16 -3.81
C HIS A 210 -10.53 -22.43 -2.79
N ARG A 211 -11.57 -23.17 -3.19
CA ARG A 211 -12.67 -23.60 -2.31
C ARG A 211 -12.14 -24.44 -1.14
N ALA A 212 -11.22 -25.37 -1.41
CA ALA A 212 -10.60 -26.20 -0.37
C ALA A 212 -9.76 -25.35 0.60
N LEU A 213 -8.99 -24.38 0.10
CA LEU A 213 -8.22 -23.45 0.93
C LEU A 213 -9.15 -22.58 1.81
N ALA A 214 -10.21 -22.03 1.23
CA ALA A 214 -11.20 -21.24 1.96
C ALA A 214 -11.88 -22.08 3.06
N ALA A 215 -12.30 -23.30 2.74
CA ALA A 215 -12.91 -24.22 3.72
C ALA A 215 -11.95 -24.54 4.88
N ALA A 216 -10.66 -24.77 4.58
CA ALA A 216 -9.64 -25.01 5.60
C ALA A 216 -9.42 -23.77 6.50
N ALA A 217 -9.47 -22.56 5.93
CA ALA A 217 -9.39 -21.32 6.69
C ALA A 217 -10.62 -21.14 7.58
N VAL A 218 -11.84 -21.35 7.06
CA VAL A 218 -13.09 -21.28 7.83
C VAL A 218 -13.06 -22.24 9.01
N ALA A 219 -12.59 -23.47 8.83
CA ALA A 219 -12.49 -24.45 9.90
C ALA A 219 -11.54 -24.03 11.04
N ARG A 220 -10.49 -23.25 10.73
CA ARG A 220 -9.55 -22.70 11.73
C ARG A 220 -10.13 -21.49 12.46
N LEU A 221 -10.84 -20.64 11.74
CA LEU A 221 -11.33 -19.36 12.24
C LEU A 221 -12.63 -19.50 13.05
N SER A 222 -13.43 -20.53 12.78
CA SER A 222 -14.75 -20.74 13.42
C SER A 222 -14.69 -20.98 14.94
N ALA A 223 -13.53 -21.32 15.48
CA ALA A 223 -13.32 -21.47 16.92
C ALA A 223 -13.24 -20.13 17.67
N ASP A 224 -13.01 -19.02 16.97
CA ASP A 224 -12.83 -17.70 17.57
C ASP A 224 -14.01 -16.76 17.24
N PRO A 225 -14.83 -16.37 18.23
CA PRO A 225 -15.94 -15.43 18.02
C PRO A 225 -15.51 -14.09 17.40
N THR A 226 -14.28 -13.65 17.67
CA THR A 226 -13.75 -12.37 17.17
C THR A 226 -13.37 -12.42 15.69
N ARG A 227 -13.39 -13.60 15.07
CA ARG A 227 -13.09 -13.81 13.63
C ARG A 227 -14.31 -14.35 12.85
N SER A 228 -15.49 -14.30 13.46
CA SER A 228 -16.72 -14.88 12.92
C SER A 228 -17.19 -14.21 11.62
N SER A 229 -16.94 -12.92 11.43
CA SER A 229 -17.31 -12.21 10.20
C SER A 229 -16.37 -12.59 9.05
N ALA A 230 -15.06 -12.64 9.31
CA ALA A 230 -14.09 -13.09 8.30
C ALA A 230 -14.32 -14.56 7.91
N ALA A 231 -14.64 -15.43 8.88
CA ALA A 231 -15.02 -16.81 8.62
C ALA A 231 -16.30 -16.90 7.76
N ALA A 232 -17.30 -16.06 8.03
CA ALA A 232 -18.53 -16.02 7.23
C ALA A 232 -18.28 -15.56 5.79
N ALA A 233 -17.42 -14.57 5.56
CA ALA A 233 -17.06 -14.14 4.22
C ALA A 233 -16.30 -15.23 3.45
N LEU A 234 -15.31 -15.87 4.07
CA LEU A 234 -14.58 -17.00 3.44
C LEU A 234 -15.47 -18.23 3.20
N ALA A 235 -16.52 -18.41 4.00
CA ALA A 235 -17.49 -19.49 3.79
C ALA A 235 -18.26 -19.34 2.48
N ALA A 236 -18.53 -18.11 2.04
CA ALA A 236 -19.15 -17.83 0.74
C ALA A 236 -18.28 -18.34 -0.42
N VAL A 237 -16.95 -18.21 -0.29
CA VAL A 237 -16.00 -18.74 -1.28
C VAL A 237 -15.90 -20.26 -1.21
N ALA A 238 -15.98 -20.84 -0.01
CA ALA A 238 -15.90 -22.29 0.20
C ALA A 238 -17.15 -23.05 -0.28
N ALA A 239 -18.29 -22.36 -0.39
CA ALA A 239 -19.55 -22.97 -0.80
C ALA A 239 -19.48 -23.49 -2.25
N PRO A 240 -19.97 -24.72 -2.52
CA PRO A 240 -20.18 -25.17 -3.87
C PRO A 240 -21.27 -24.32 -4.52
N GLY A 241 -21.01 -23.82 -5.73
CA GLY A 241 -21.97 -23.02 -6.46
C GLY A 241 -23.23 -23.79 -6.85
N SER A 242 -24.34 -23.07 -6.97
CA SER A 242 -25.58 -23.63 -7.51
C SER A 242 -25.46 -23.72 -9.02
N ALA A 243 -25.01 -24.87 -9.52
CA ALA A 243 -24.92 -25.11 -10.96
C ALA A 243 -26.31 -25.02 -11.61
N SER A 244 -26.59 -23.91 -12.30
CA SER A 244 -27.75 -23.84 -13.18
C SER A 244 -27.41 -24.55 -14.49
N SER A 245 -28.23 -25.53 -14.89
CA SER A 245 -28.08 -26.30 -16.13
C SER A 245 -28.09 -25.45 -17.41
N ASP A 246 -28.56 -24.20 -17.32
CA ASP A 246 -28.84 -23.35 -18.48
C ASP A 246 -27.69 -22.38 -18.80
N LEU A 247 -26.58 -22.44 -18.05
CA LEU A 247 -25.41 -21.59 -18.24
C LEU A 247 -24.25 -22.39 -18.84
N SER A 248 -23.44 -21.71 -19.67
CA SER A 248 -22.15 -22.26 -20.06
C SER A 248 -21.25 -22.40 -18.82
N PRO A 249 -20.29 -23.35 -18.82
CA PRO A 249 -19.31 -23.50 -17.74
C PRO A 249 -18.69 -22.18 -17.27
N ALA A 250 -18.24 -21.32 -18.18
CA ALA A 250 -17.67 -20.02 -17.80
C ALA A 250 -18.71 -19.06 -17.21
N ALA A 251 -19.94 -19.03 -17.74
CA ALA A 251 -21.02 -18.21 -17.18
C ALA A 251 -21.50 -18.69 -15.81
N ALA A 252 -21.46 -20.00 -15.54
CA ALA A 252 -21.76 -20.57 -14.22
C ALA A 252 -20.69 -20.16 -13.20
N ILE A 253 -19.40 -20.24 -13.56
CA ILE A 253 -18.30 -19.77 -12.71
C ILE A 253 -18.46 -18.28 -12.37
N ALA A 254 -18.76 -17.45 -13.38
CA ALA A 254 -18.93 -16.02 -13.16
C ALA A 254 -20.10 -15.72 -12.22
N GLN A 255 -21.19 -16.50 -12.31
CA GLN A 255 -22.34 -16.39 -11.41
C GLN A 255 -21.98 -16.80 -9.98
N ASP A 256 -21.33 -17.96 -9.81
CA ASP A 256 -20.86 -18.43 -8.50
C ASP A 256 -19.98 -17.38 -7.80
N ALA A 257 -19.05 -16.78 -8.55
CA ALA A 257 -18.14 -15.76 -8.05
C ALA A 257 -18.88 -14.46 -7.65
N ALA A 258 -19.88 -14.06 -8.43
CA ALA A 258 -20.72 -12.91 -8.10
C ALA A 258 -21.58 -13.14 -6.85
N ASP A 259 -22.11 -14.35 -6.68
CA ASP A 259 -22.89 -14.72 -5.49
C ASP A 259 -22.00 -14.74 -4.25
N ALA A 260 -20.77 -15.27 -4.35
CA ALA A 260 -19.79 -15.23 -3.26
C ALA A 260 -19.40 -13.79 -2.88
N ALA A 261 -19.21 -12.89 -3.86
CA ALA A 261 -18.92 -11.49 -3.60
C ALA A 261 -20.08 -10.77 -2.90
N ASP A 262 -21.33 -11.06 -3.29
CA ASP A 262 -22.54 -10.49 -2.68
C ASP A 262 -22.74 -10.97 -1.24
N GLU A 263 -22.48 -12.26 -0.96
CA GLU A 263 -22.51 -12.79 0.40
C GLU A 263 -21.44 -12.13 1.29
N ALA A 264 -20.22 -11.95 0.79
CA ALA A 264 -19.17 -11.22 1.50
C ALA A 264 -19.55 -9.75 1.76
N ALA A 265 -20.16 -9.07 0.79
CA ALA A 265 -20.68 -7.72 0.97
C ALA A 265 -21.81 -7.66 2.02
N ALA A 266 -22.72 -8.64 2.02
CA ALA A 266 -23.78 -8.75 3.03
C ALA A 266 -23.22 -9.02 4.44
N VAL A 267 -22.07 -9.69 4.56
CA VAL A 267 -21.35 -9.80 5.84
C VAL A 267 -20.83 -8.43 6.29
N ALA A 268 -20.21 -7.65 5.39
CA ALA A 268 -19.73 -6.31 5.70
C ALA A 268 -20.86 -5.37 6.17
N GLU A 269 -22.01 -5.40 5.48
CA GLU A 269 -23.19 -4.60 5.82
C GLU A 269 -23.76 -4.98 7.19
N ARG A 270 -23.89 -6.29 7.48
CA ARG A 270 -24.33 -6.77 8.80
C ARG A 270 -23.39 -6.31 9.90
N LYS A 271 -22.07 -6.34 9.64
CA LYS A 271 -21.05 -5.87 10.58
C LYS A 271 -21.09 -4.35 10.80
N ALA A 272 -21.42 -3.57 9.76
CA ALA A 272 -21.61 -2.12 9.86
C ALA A 272 -22.90 -1.77 10.62
N ALA A 273 -23.97 -2.54 10.44
CA ALA A 273 -25.27 -2.33 11.09
C ALA A 273 -25.32 -2.82 12.55
N ALA A 274 -24.41 -3.72 12.96
CA ALA A 274 -24.37 -4.23 14.32
C ALA A 274 -24.05 -3.09 15.31
N PRO A 275 -24.90 -2.83 16.32
CA PRO A 275 -24.60 -1.83 17.33
C PRO A 275 -23.32 -2.23 18.04
N THR A 276 -22.37 -1.29 18.19
CA THR A 276 -21.22 -1.42 19.10
C THR A 276 -21.72 -1.44 20.54
N GLY A 277 -22.34 -2.56 20.91
CA GLY A 277 -22.87 -2.84 22.22
C GLY A 277 -21.74 -3.21 23.14
N LYS A 278 -21.46 -2.30 24.09
CA LYS A 278 -20.70 -2.54 25.32
C LYS A 278 -20.88 -3.98 25.77
N THR A 279 -19.77 -4.67 26.03
CA THR A 279 -19.72 -5.76 26.98
C THR A 279 -20.53 -5.31 28.19
N GLN A 280 -21.73 -5.88 28.38
CA GLN A 280 -22.41 -5.85 29.67
C GLN A 280 -21.53 -6.68 30.60
N SER A 281 -20.49 -6.02 31.12
CA SER A 281 -19.89 -6.38 32.38
C SER A 281 -21.02 -6.43 33.38
N SER A 282 -21.37 -7.65 33.76
CA SER A 282 -21.96 -8.00 35.03
C SER A 282 -21.58 -6.99 36.11
N GLY A 283 -22.57 -6.23 36.56
CA GLY A 283 -22.71 -5.86 37.95
C GLY A 283 -24.20 -6.01 38.26
N SER A 284 -24.70 -7.07 38.93
CA SER A 284 -24.49 -7.34 40.37
C SER A 284 -23.77 -6.17 41.04
N THR A 285 -24.45 -5.29 41.76
CA THR A 285 -25.32 -5.51 42.92
C THR A 285 -25.97 -4.11 43.14
N ASP A 286 -27.09 -3.84 43.83
CA ASP A 286 -27.46 -4.23 45.19
C ASP A 286 -28.67 -3.40 45.64
N ARG A 287 -29.45 -3.90 46.60
CA ARG A 287 -29.73 -3.18 47.86
C ARG A 287 -30.61 -3.98 48.82
N SER A 288 -29.97 -4.47 49.88
CA SER A 288 -30.42 -4.29 51.27
C SER A 288 -29.16 -4.30 52.17
N VAL A 289 -28.57 -3.14 52.48
CA VAL A 289 -28.71 -2.34 53.72
C VAL A 289 -27.66 -2.67 54.79
N SER A 290 -27.15 -1.58 55.40
CA SER A 290 -26.30 -1.42 56.61
C SER A 290 -24.78 -1.39 56.40
N ASP A 291 -24.15 -0.21 56.43
CA ASP A 291 -23.71 0.61 57.60
C ASP A 291 -22.28 0.21 57.99
N ASP A 292 -21.26 1.04 57.73
CA ASP A 292 -20.76 2.07 58.66
C ASP A 292 -19.39 2.65 58.22
N ASP A 293 -19.23 3.95 58.47
CA ASP A 293 -18.03 4.78 58.69
C ASP A 293 -16.65 4.52 58.02
N SER A 294 -16.16 5.53 57.27
CA SER A 294 -14.99 6.38 57.67
C SER A 294 -14.25 7.05 56.50
N ASP A 295 -14.37 8.38 56.46
CA ASP A 295 -13.36 9.42 56.21
C ASP A 295 -12.36 9.45 55.01
N ALA A 296 -12.48 10.57 54.28
CA ALA A 296 -11.43 11.55 53.92
C ALA A 296 -10.48 11.35 52.70
N ALA A 297 -10.89 11.99 51.60
CA ALA A 297 -10.18 13.04 50.82
C ALA A 297 -8.99 12.70 49.88
N PRO A 298 -8.73 13.57 48.85
CA PRO A 298 -8.40 13.10 47.49
C PRO A 298 -6.97 13.44 47.02
N ALA A 299 -6.49 12.67 46.03
CA ALA A 299 -5.38 13.08 45.18
C ALA A 299 -5.73 12.78 43.72
N ALA A 300 -5.83 13.85 42.94
CA ALA A 300 -5.89 13.82 41.48
C ALA A 300 -4.48 13.62 40.92
N GLU A 301 -4.31 12.72 39.94
CA GLU A 301 -3.57 13.05 38.71
C GLU A 301 -3.68 11.95 37.64
N SER A 302 -4.10 12.40 36.46
CA SER A 302 -3.59 12.00 35.16
C SER A 302 -3.73 10.54 34.70
N ALA A 303 -4.90 10.23 34.14
CA ALA A 303 -5.05 9.19 33.11
C ALA A 303 -5.71 9.80 31.86
N ARG A 304 -4.96 10.64 31.12
CA ARG A 304 -5.28 10.96 29.72
C ARG A 304 -4.68 9.86 28.85
N GLY A 305 -5.43 8.80 28.63
CA GLY A 305 -5.07 7.69 27.73
C GLY A 305 -6.23 7.32 26.82
N ALA A 306 -6.21 7.87 25.60
CA ALA A 306 -6.80 7.32 24.38
C ALA A 306 -8.23 6.73 24.44
N THR A 307 -9.25 7.58 24.50
CA THR A 307 -10.57 7.24 23.94
C THR A 307 -10.57 7.56 22.45
N ALA A 308 -10.24 6.58 21.60
CA ALA A 308 -10.55 6.65 20.17
C ALA A 308 -12.06 6.90 20.04
N ARG A 309 -12.45 7.92 19.27
CA ARG A 309 -13.85 8.37 19.20
C ARG A 309 -14.71 7.28 18.53
N PRO A 310 -15.86 6.87 19.12
CA PRO A 310 -16.77 5.88 18.54
C PRO A 310 -17.23 6.19 17.11
N THR A 311 -17.22 7.47 16.73
CA THR A 311 -17.59 7.94 15.39
C THR A 311 -16.62 7.46 14.30
N GLU A 312 -15.34 7.25 14.61
CA GLU A 312 -14.33 6.90 13.62
C GLU A 312 -14.47 5.44 13.16
N HIS A 313 -14.73 4.52 14.08
CA HIS A 313 -14.93 3.10 13.77
C HIS A 313 -16.20 2.83 12.95
N LEU A 314 -17.28 3.58 13.20
CA LEU A 314 -18.49 3.50 12.38
C LEU A 314 -18.19 3.92 10.94
N THR A 315 -17.44 5.00 10.73
CA THR A 315 -17.05 5.43 9.38
C THR A 315 -16.12 4.46 8.67
N LYS A 316 -15.27 3.68 9.39
CA LYS A 316 -14.44 2.63 8.76
C LYS A 316 -15.32 1.50 8.25
N ARG A 317 -16.25 0.99 9.07
CA ARG A 317 -17.13 -0.14 8.70
C ARG A 317 -18.08 0.21 7.55
N GLU A 318 -18.62 1.42 7.53
CA GLU A 318 -19.43 1.91 6.41
C GLU A 318 -18.62 1.97 5.10
N LYS A 319 -17.36 2.42 5.15
CA LYS A 319 -16.47 2.41 3.98
C LYS A 319 -16.19 0.99 3.50
N VAL A 320 -15.89 0.07 4.41
CA VAL A 320 -15.66 -1.35 4.11
C VAL A 320 -16.88 -1.97 3.43
N ALA A 321 -18.08 -1.74 3.97
CA ALA A 321 -19.33 -2.17 3.35
C ALA A 321 -19.52 -1.56 1.95
N GLY A 322 -19.23 -0.26 1.78
CA GLY A 322 -19.29 0.40 0.48
C GLY A 322 -18.32 -0.17 -0.56
N VAL A 323 -17.08 -0.50 -0.16
CA VAL A 323 -16.09 -1.13 -1.04
C VAL A 323 -16.50 -2.56 -1.40
N ALA A 324 -16.89 -3.36 -0.41
CA ALA A 324 -17.34 -4.74 -0.64
C ALA A 324 -18.58 -4.79 -1.55
N ARG A 325 -19.52 -3.86 -1.36
CA ARG A 325 -20.70 -3.72 -2.21
C ARG A 325 -20.34 -3.36 -3.65
N LYS A 326 -19.40 -2.42 -3.83
CA LYS A 326 -18.90 -2.04 -5.15
C LYS A 326 -18.31 -3.24 -5.88
N ALA A 327 -17.44 -4.02 -5.22
CA ALA A 327 -16.86 -5.24 -5.79
C ALA A 327 -17.95 -6.28 -6.16
N ALA A 328 -18.97 -6.45 -5.31
CA ALA A 328 -20.09 -7.34 -5.61
C ALA A 328 -20.91 -6.88 -6.84
N ASP A 329 -21.15 -5.57 -6.99
CA ASP A 329 -21.86 -5.02 -8.13
C ASP A 329 -21.04 -5.16 -9.43
N GLU A 330 -19.71 -4.99 -9.37
CA GLU A 330 -18.79 -5.25 -10.48
C GLU A 330 -18.76 -6.74 -10.86
N ALA A 331 -18.72 -7.64 -9.87
CA ALA A 331 -18.82 -9.08 -10.09
C ALA A 331 -20.14 -9.48 -10.77
N LYS A 332 -21.27 -8.89 -10.35
CA LYS A 332 -22.58 -9.09 -10.98
C LYS A 332 -22.62 -8.58 -12.42
N ALA A 333 -21.97 -7.45 -12.70
CA ALA A 333 -21.84 -6.93 -14.05
C ALA A 333 -21.04 -7.90 -14.95
N ALA A 334 -19.94 -8.46 -14.44
CA ALA A 334 -19.14 -9.46 -15.11
C ALA A 334 -19.92 -10.76 -15.37
N ALA A 335 -20.66 -11.26 -14.38
CA ALA A 335 -21.54 -12.42 -14.55
C ALA A 335 -22.60 -12.18 -15.64
N LYS A 336 -23.20 -10.99 -15.68
CA LYS A 336 -24.14 -10.60 -16.74
C LYS A 336 -23.46 -10.54 -18.12
N LYS A 337 -22.22 -10.04 -18.19
CA LYS A 337 -21.41 -10.04 -19.42
C LYS A 337 -21.13 -11.47 -19.89
N ALA A 338 -20.75 -12.38 -18.99
CA ALA A 338 -20.53 -13.80 -19.29
C ALA A 338 -21.78 -14.47 -19.89
N LYS A 339 -22.95 -14.23 -19.28
CA LYS A 339 -24.26 -14.71 -19.77
C LYS A 339 -24.62 -14.17 -21.16
N GLN A 340 -24.17 -12.96 -21.51
CA GLN A 340 -24.41 -12.38 -22.83
C GLN A 340 -23.42 -12.92 -23.87
N GLY A 341 -22.16 -13.13 -23.46
CA GLY A 341 -21.12 -13.76 -24.29
C GLY A 341 -21.56 -15.13 -24.79
N SER A 342 -22.13 -15.95 -23.90
CA SER A 342 -22.61 -17.29 -24.25
C SER A 342 -23.84 -17.29 -25.18
N ARG A 343 -24.65 -16.21 -25.20
CA ARG A 343 -25.89 -16.13 -25.98
C ARG A 343 -25.73 -15.53 -27.38
N ARG A 344 -24.66 -14.77 -27.65
CA ARG A 344 -24.53 -13.97 -28.89
C ARG A 344 -23.95 -14.72 -30.09
N THR A 345 -23.57 -15.99 -29.95
CA THR A 345 -23.01 -16.78 -31.06
C THR A 345 -24.09 -17.64 -31.73
N PRO A 346 -24.40 -17.43 -33.02
CA PRO A 346 -25.39 -18.21 -33.75
C PRO A 346 -24.94 -19.67 -33.88
N THR A 347 -25.86 -20.59 -33.63
CA THR A 347 -25.71 -22.02 -33.91
C THR A 347 -25.30 -22.19 -35.38
N PRO A 348 -24.23 -22.95 -35.70
CA PRO A 348 -23.90 -23.25 -37.10
C PRO A 348 -25.12 -23.90 -37.73
N THR A 349 -25.66 -23.25 -38.75
CA THR A 349 -26.76 -23.79 -39.55
C THR A 349 -26.25 -25.10 -40.15
N PRO A 350 -26.93 -26.24 -39.96
CA PRO A 350 -26.53 -27.46 -40.62
C PRO A 350 -26.54 -27.19 -42.12
N LYS A 351 -25.38 -27.39 -42.76
CA LYS A 351 -25.31 -27.44 -44.22
C LYS A 351 -26.06 -28.69 -44.61
N ASP A 352 -27.23 -28.51 -45.21
CA ASP A 352 -27.93 -29.58 -45.90
C ASP A 352 -27.03 -29.98 -47.10
N ASP A 353 -26.41 -31.14 -47.00
CA ASP A 353 -25.86 -31.91 -48.13
C ASP A 353 -26.97 -32.80 -48.72
#